data_AF-A0A7J8F633-F1
#
_entry.id   AF-A0A7J8F633-F1
#
_cell.length_a   1.000
_cell.length_b   1.000
_cell.length_c   1.000
_cell.angle_alpha   90.00
_cell.angle_beta   90.00
_cell.angle_gamma   90.00
#
_symmetry.space_group_name_H-M   'P 1'
#
loop_
_entity.id
_entity.type
_entity.pdbx_description
1 polymer ?
#
loop_
_entity_poly.entity_id
_entity_poly.type
_entity_poly.pdbx_seq_one_letter_code
_entity_poly.pdbx_strand_id
1 'polypeptide(L)'
;MREGIVTTAEQEVKEDIAKLLRYESSALPAGQLTSLMDYASRMQAGTRNIYYLCAPSRHLAEHSPYYEAMKQKNMEVLFCYEQFDELTLLHLREFDKKKLISVETDIVVDHYKEEKFEDKSPADDRLSEKETEDLMAWMRNALGSRVTNVKVTLRLDTHPAMITVLEMGAARHFLRMQQLAKTQEERAQLLQPTLEINPRHTLIKKLSQLRESEPDLALLLIEQIYENAMITAGLVDDPRPMVGRLNNLLVKALERH
;
A
#
# COMPACT_ATOMS: atom_id res chain seq x y z
N MET A 1 5.69 -7.07 -26.05
CA MET A 1 6.12 -5.81 -25.39
C MET A 1 6.68 -6.09 -24.00
N ARG A 2 5.84 -6.44 -23.02
CA ARG A 2 6.25 -6.71 -21.63
C ARG A 2 7.38 -7.73 -21.50
N GLU A 3 7.25 -8.88 -22.15
CA GLU A 3 8.30 -9.90 -22.20
C GLU A 3 9.62 -9.33 -22.72
N GLY A 4 9.60 -8.59 -23.83
CA GLY A 4 10.80 -7.96 -24.40
C GLY A 4 11.48 -7.00 -23.42
N ILE A 5 10.72 -6.20 -22.67
CA ILE A 5 11.32 -5.32 -21.65
C ILE A 5 12.00 -6.13 -20.52
N VAL A 6 11.42 -7.26 -20.15
CA VAL A 6 11.95 -8.13 -19.08
C VAL A 6 13.18 -8.92 -19.54
N THR A 7 13.21 -9.40 -20.78
CA THR A 7 14.26 -10.30 -21.29
C THR A 7 15.42 -9.57 -21.96
N THR A 8 15.23 -8.34 -22.42
CA THR A 8 16.30 -7.52 -22.99
C THR A 8 17.24 -6.97 -21.91
N ALA A 9 18.54 -6.86 -22.21
CA ALA A 9 19.52 -6.30 -21.28
C ALA A 9 19.77 -4.81 -21.53
N GLU A 10 19.84 -4.37 -22.79
CA GLU A 10 20.14 -2.98 -23.13
C GLU A 10 19.00 -2.03 -22.75
N GLN A 11 19.30 -1.01 -21.94
CA GLN A 11 18.32 -0.03 -21.47
C GLN A 11 17.64 0.73 -22.62
N GLU A 12 18.40 1.12 -23.64
CA GLU A 12 17.87 1.85 -24.81
C GLU A 12 16.78 1.04 -25.53
N VAL A 13 17.01 -0.26 -25.72
CA VAL A 13 16.04 -1.16 -26.36
C VAL A 13 14.81 -1.38 -25.48
N LYS A 14 15.00 -1.48 -24.15
CA LYS A 14 13.85 -1.52 -23.22
C LYS A 14 12.99 -0.27 -23.34
N GLU A 15 13.60 0.91 -23.39
CA GLU A 15 12.88 2.19 -23.53
C GLU A 15 12.20 2.31 -24.89
N ASP A 16 12.81 1.82 -25.97
CA ASP A 16 12.18 1.76 -27.29
C ASP A 16 10.91 0.91 -27.28
N ILE A 17 10.96 -0.26 -26.65
CA ILE A 17 9.76 -1.10 -26.47
C ILE A 17 8.76 -0.42 -25.53
N ALA A 18 9.24 0.27 -24.48
CA ALA A 18 8.40 0.96 -23.50
C ALA A 18 7.58 2.11 -24.09
N LYS A 19 8.02 2.72 -25.21
CA LYS A 19 7.23 3.70 -25.97
C LYS A 19 5.88 3.15 -26.45
N LEU A 20 5.75 1.83 -26.56
CA LEU A 20 4.52 1.15 -26.97
C LEU A 20 3.57 0.85 -25.80
N LEU A 21 4.03 0.97 -24.55
CA LEU A 21 3.19 0.74 -23.38
C LEU A 21 2.10 1.81 -23.25
N ARG A 22 0.94 1.39 -22.77
CA ARG A 22 -0.23 2.25 -22.56
C ARG A 22 -0.83 1.93 -21.21
N TYR A 23 -1.11 2.98 -20.44
CA TYR A 23 -1.65 2.92 -19.09
C TYR A 23 -2.76 3.94 -18.94
N GLU A 24 -3.63 3.77 -17.96
CA GLU A 24 -4.44 4.89 -17.49
C GLU A 24 -3.60 5.80 -16.58
N SER A 25 -4.11 7.00 -16.31
CA SER A 25 -3.45 7.96 -15.43
C SER A 25 -4.45 8.61 -14.49
N SER A 26 -4.01 8.94 -13.28
CA SER A 26 -4.78 9.73 -12.32
C SER A 26 -5.14 11.13 -12.83
N ALA A 27 -4.36 11.69 -13.77
CA ALA A 27 -4.61 13.00 -14.36
C ALA A 27 -5.63 12.96 -15.52
N LEU A 28 -6.03 11.75 -15.95
CA LEU A 28 -6.92 11.55 -17.09
C LEU A 28 -8.24 10.86 -16.68
N PRO A 29 -9.33 11.06 -17.44
CA PRO A 29 -10.58 10.32 -17.27
C PRO A 29 -10.39 8.80 -17.34
N ALA A 30 -11.27 8.07 -16.65
CA ALA A 30 -11.31 6.61 -16.70
C ALA A 30 -11.45 6.10 -18.16
N GLY A 31 -10.75 5.02 -18.49
CA GLY A 31 -10.68 4.45 -19.84
C GLY A 31 -9.71 5.16 -20.79
N GLN A 32 -9.23 6.36 -20.46
CA GLN A 32 -8.29 7.08 -21.32
C GLN A 32 -6.87 6.62 -21.08
N LEU A 33 -6.26 6.03 -22.12
CA LEU A 33 -4.89 5.58 -22.09
C LEU A 33 -3.90 6.69 -22.44
N THR A 34 -2.72 6.64 -21.83
CA THR A 34 -1.57 7.53 -22.06
C THR A 34 -0.30 6.71 -22.26
N SER A 35 0.68 7.28 -22.97
CA SER A 35 2.04 6.73 -23.03
C SER A 35 2.94 7.29 -21.93
N LEU A 36 4.12 6.69 -21.75
CA LEU A 36 5.18 7.23 -20.88
C LEU A 36 5.69 8.59 -21.37
N MET A 37 5.71 8.82 -22.68
CA MET A 37 6.10 10.12 -23.26
C MET A 37 5.08 11.20 -22.92
N ASP A 38 3.80 10.88 -23.03
CA ASP A 38 2.72 11.82 -22.71
C ASP A 38 2.71 12.14 -21.21
N TYR A 39 2.94 11.15 -20.33
CA TYR A 39 3.16 11.40 -18.89
C TYR A 39 4.33 12.36 -18.68
N ALA A 40 5.49 12.08 -19.31
CA ALA A 40 6.67 12.91 -19.18
C ALA A 40 6.43 14.37 -19.64
N SER A 41 5.58 14.58 -20.64
CA SER A 41 5.21 15.92 -21.11
C SER A 41 4.34 16.73 -20.13
N ARG A 42 3.60 16.04 -19.24
CA ARG A 42 2.74 16.66 -18.20
C ARG A 42 3.44 16.80 -16.84
N MET A 43 4.65 16.27 -16.71
CA MET A 43 5.41 16.37 -15.46
C MET A 43 5.67 17.83 -15.09
N GLN A 44 5.45 18.15 -13.82
CA GLN A 44 5.79 19.47 -13.28
C GLN A 44 7.31 19.68 -13.32
N ALA A 45 7.73 20.92 -13.58
CA ALA A 45 9.14 21.28 -13.61
C ALA A 45 9.83 20.91 -12.29
N GLY A 46 10.99 20.26 -12.37
CA GLY A 46 11.78 19.82 -11.20
C GLY A 46 11.46 18.40 -10.72
N THR A 47 10.37 17.78 -11.17
CA THR A 47 10.07 16.38 -10.85
C THR A 47 10.91 15.43 -11.72
N ARG A 48 11.37 14.31 -11.14
CA ARG A 48 12.29 13.35 -11.82
C ARG A 48 11.81 11.91 -11.84
N ASN A 49 10.63 11.65 -11.29
CA ASN A 49 10.09 10.30 -11.14
C ASN A 49 8.77 10.15 -11.90
N ILE A 50 8.61 9.01 -12.55
CA ILE A 50 7.33 8.53 -13.10
C ILE A 50 6.73 7.62 -12.03
N TYR A 51 5.61 8.04 -11.45
CA TYR A 51 4.94 7.28 -10.41
C TYR A 51 3.93 6.33 -11.02
N TYR A 52 3.87 5.11 -10.49
CA TYR A 52 2.89 4.11 -10.93
C TYR A 52 2.30 3.35 -9.74
N LEU A 53 1.07 2.87 -9.93
CA LEU A 53 0.38 1.98 -9.01
C LEU A 53 -0.22 0.83 -9.80
N CYS A 54 0.12 -0.40 -9.39
CA CYS A 54 -0.47 -1.60 -9.97
C CYS A 54 -1.67 -2.04 -9.15
N ALA A 55 -2.84 -2.15 -9.78
CA ALA A 55 -4.08 -2.60 -9.15
C ALA A 55 -4.96 -3.35 -10.16
N PRO A 56 -5.86 -4.26 -9.77
CA PRO A 56 -6.63 -5.04 -10.75
C PRO A 56 -7.62 -4.23 -11.62
N SER A 57 -7.95 -3.00 -11.23
CA SER A 57 -8.86 -2.13 -11.99
C SER A 57 -8.67 -0.66 -11.61
N ARG A 58 -9.20 0.26 -12.45
CA ARG A 58 -9.26 1.70 -12.17
C ARG A 58 -9.89 2.01 -10.82
N HIS A 59 -11.03 1.38 -10.53
CA HIS A 59 -11.75 1.58 -9.28
C HIS A 59 -10.86 1.26 -8.06
N LEU A 60 -10.15 0.13 -8.09
CA LEU A 60 -9.24 -0.27 -7.02
C LEU A 60 -8.01 0.63 -6.93
N ALA A 61 -7.50 1.15 -8.04
CA ALA A 61 -6.41 2.12 -8.03
C ALA A 61 -6.84 3.45 -7.39
N GLU A 62 -8.01 3.99 -7.77
CA GLU A 62 -8.52 5.27 -7.27
C GLU A 62 -8.90 5.27 -5.78
N HIS A 63 -9.30 4.09 -5.29
CA HIS A 63 -9.67 3.84 -3.89
C HIS A 63 -8.55 3.11 -3.12
N SER A 64 -7.33 3.06 -3.66
CA SER A 64 -6.20 2.47 -2.96
C SER A 64 -5.72 3.38 -1.83
N PRO A 65 -5.38 2.85 -0.63
CA PRO A 65 -4.73 3.64 0.42
C PRO A 65 -3.39 4.24 -0.05
N TYR A 66 -2.72 3.57 -0.98
CA TYR A 66 -1.46 4.04 -1.55
C TYR A 66 -1.69 5.26 -2.46
N TYR A 67 -2.73 5.22 -3.30
CA TYR A 67 -3.06 6.36 -4.14
C TYR A 67 -3.59 7.54 -3.32
N GLU A 68 -4.38 7.26 -2.29
CA GLU A 68 -4.80 8.25 -1.31
C GLU A 68 -3.61 9.02 -0.70
N ALA A 69 -2.56 8.29 -0.28
CA ALA A 69 -1.33 8.91 0.20
C ALA A 69 -0.65 9.81 -0.84
N MET A 70 -0.75 9.47 -2.14
CA MET A 70 -0.18 10.27 -3.22
C MET A 70 -1.01 11.50 -3.59
N LYS A 71 -2.33 11.49 -3.35
CA LYS A 71 -3.18 12.67 -3.62
C LYS A 71 -2.68 13.90 -2.86
N GLN A 72 -2.13 13.70 -1.67
CA GLN A 72 -1.56 14.78 -0.86
C GLN A 72 -0.32 15.44 -1.50
N LYS A 73 0.42 14.72 -2.35
CA LYS A 73 1.60 15.22 -3.07
C LYS A 73 1.28 15.92 -4.40
N ASN A 74 0.04 15.83 -4.87
CA ASN A 74 -0.39 16.38 -6.17
C ASN A 74 0.49 15.91 -7.36
N MET A 75 0.88 14.63 -7.35
CA MET A 75 1.66 14.00 -8.42
C MET A 75 0.76 13.14 -9.32
N GLU A 76 1.02 13.15 -10.63
CA GLU A 76 0.41 12.20 -11.56
C GLU A 76 0.87 10.77 -11.22
N VAL A 77 -0.03 9.80 -11.32
CA VAL A 77 0.25 8.38 -11.06
C VAL A 77 -0.33 7.58 -12.22
N LEU A 78 0.51 6.76 -12.86
CA LEU A 78 0.06 5.78 -13.84
C LEU A 78 -0.66 4.63 -13.14
N PHE A 79 -1.79 4.22 -13.68
CA PHE A 79 -2.53 3.06 -13.22
C PHE A 79 -2.33 1.89 -14.17
N CYS A 80 -1.79 0.80 -13.61
CA CYS A 80 -1.37 -0.39 -14.33
C CYS A 80 -2.22 -1.58 -13.88
N TYR A 81 -2.86 -2.26 -14.83
CA TYR A 81 -3.88 -3.26 -14.50
C TYR A 81 -3.45 -4.69 -14.80
N GLU A 82 -2.43 -4.87 -15.63
CA GLU A 82 -2.02 -6.20 -16.06
C GLU A 82 -1.11 -6.86 -15.01
N GLN A 83 -1.27 -8.18 -14.84
CA GLN A 83 -0.58 -8.97 -13.82
C GLN A 83 0.95 -8.83 -13.83
N PHE A 84 1.53 -8.57 -15.00
CA PHE A 84 2.98 -8.43 -15.21
C PHE A 84 3.45 -6.99 -15.40
N ASP A 85 2.57 -5.99 -15.26
CA ASP A 85 2.98 -4.58 -15.36
C ASP A 85 4.03 -4.24 -14.29
N GLU A 86 3.79 -4.63 -13.05
CA GLU A 86 4.72 -4.35 -11.94
C GLU A 86 6.13 -4.90 -12.23
N LEU A 87 6.22 -6.16 -12.67
CA LEU A 87 7.48 -6.78 -13.06
C LEU A 87 8.14 -6.08 -14.25
N THR A 88 7.33 -5.66 -15.24
CA THR A 88 7.78 -4.94 -16.42
C THR A 88 8.42 -3.61 -16.03
N LEU A 89 7.77 -2.83 -15.16
CA LEU A 89 8.25 -1.51 -14.74
C LEU A 89 9.46 -1.62 -13.81
N LEU A 90 9.53 -2.65 -12.97
CA LEU A 90 10.74 -2.99 -12.19
C LEU A 90 11.94 -3.30 -13.09
N HIS A 91 11.74 -4.01 -14.21
CA HIS A 91 12.80 -4.31 -15.17
C HIS A 91 13.15 -3.12 -16.08
N LEU A 92 12.19 -2.23 -16.34
CA LEU A 92 12.40 -1.01 -17.12
C LEU A 92 13.27 0.01 -16.37
N ARG A 93 13.09 0.13 -15.04
CA ARG A 93 13.83 1.00 -14.09
C ARG A 93 13.71 2.50 -14.33
N GLU A 94 13.99 2.96 -15.54
CA GLU A 94 13.91 4.35 -15.96
C GLU A 94 13.38 4.48 -17.39
N PHE A 95 12.87 5.66 -17.73
CA PHE A 95 12.46 6.03 -19.07
C PHE A 95 12.81 7.50 -19.30
N ASP A 96 13.59 7.81 -20.34
CA ASP A 96 14.05 9.16 -20.63
C ASP A 96 14.70 9.83 -19.39
N LYS A 97 15.61 9.09 -18.74
CA LYS A 97 16.35 9.46 -17.52
C LYS A 97 15.48 9.79 -16.30
N LYS A 98 14.20 9.38 -16.32
CA LYS A 98 13.27 9.51 -15.20
C LYS A 98 13.04 8.15 -14.58
N LYS A 99 13.21 8.04 -13.28
CA LYS A 99 13.04 6.76 -12.57
C LYS A 99 11.58 6.36 -12.53
N LEU A 100 11.28 5.09 -12.74
CA LEU A 100 9.96 4.53 -12.45
C LEU A 100 9.93 4.12 -10.98
N ILE A 101 9.00 4.69 -10.22
CA ILE A 101 8.87 4.42 -8.78
C ILE A 101 7.43 4.03 -8.49
N SER A 102 7.23 2.88 -7.85
CA SER A 102 5.89 2.53 -7.39
C SER A 102 5.49 3.45 -6.25
N VAL A 103 4.20 3.75 -6.15
CA VAL A 103 3.68 4.58 -5.06
C VAL A 103 4.05 4.00 -3.68
N GLU A 104 4.01 2.69 -3.53
CA GLU A 104 4.33 2.02 -2.27
C GLU A 104 5.79 2.23 -1.86
N THR A 105 6.72 2.16 -2.82
CA THR A 105 8.15 2.41 -2.56
C THR A 105 8.40 3.89 -2.24
N ASP A 106 7.74 4.83 -2.92
CA ASP A 106 7.87 6.27 -2.62
C ASP A 106 7.40 6.60 -1.19
N ILE A 107 6.31 5.97 -0.74
CA ILE A 107 5.82 6.12 0.65
C ILE A 107 6.87 5.69 1.67
N VAL A 108 7.52 4.55 1.47
CA VAL A 108 8.57 4.06 2.38
C VAL A 108 9.80 4.95 2.32
N VAL A 109 10.22 5.39 1.14
CA VAL A 109 11.38 6.28 0.97
C VAL A 109 11.17 7.60 1.71
N ASP A 110 9.97 8.14 1.69
CA ASP A 110 9.68 9.37 2.42
C ASP A 110 9.75 9.22 3.95
N HIS A 111 9.62 8.02 4.51
CA HIS A 111 9.85 7.83 5.95
C HIS A 111 11.28 8.19 6.36
N TYR A 112 12.22 8.13 5.41
CA TYR A 112 13.62 8.49 5.59
C TYR A 112 13.94 9.93 5.19
N LYS A 113 12.97 10.63 4.59
CA LYS A 113 13.07 12.07 4.32
C LYS A 113 12.48 12.81 5.52
N GLU A 114 13.05 13.96 5.86
CA GLU A 114 12.50 14.84 6.90
C GLU A 114 11.23 15.60 6.43
N GLU A 115 10.60 15.18 5.33
CA GLU A 115 9.35 15.75 4.83
C GLU A 115 8.22 15.43 5.82
N LYS A 116 7.94 16.40 6.68
CA LYS A 116 6.76 16.37 7.55
C LYS A 116 5.52 16.60 6.69
N PHE A 117 4.70 15.56 6.57
CA PHE A 117 3.33 15.73 6.13
C PHE A 117 2.57 16.50 7.22
N GLU A 118 2.12 17.70 6.89
CA GLU A 118 1.27 18.49 7.78
C GLU A 118 -0.15 17.89 7.80
N ASP A 119 -0.61 17.52 8.99
CA ASP A 119 -2.01 17.20 9.21
C ASP A 119 -2.84 18.46 9.09
N LYS A 120 -3.74 18.51 8.09
CA LYS A 120 -4.66 19.63 7.89
C LYS A 120 -5.94 19.51 8.72
N SER A 121 -6.08 18.44 9.50
CA SER A 121 -7.28 18.16 10.29
C SER A 121 -7.21 18.82 11.67
N PRO A 122 -8.35 19.12 12.30
CA PRO A 122 -8.38 19.55 13.70
C PRO A 122 -7.72 18.51 14.60
N ALA A 123 -6.92 18.97 15.58
CA ALA A 123 -6.26 18.08 16.53
C ALA A 123 -7.24 17.20 17.33
N ASP A 124 -8.48 17.66 17.51
CA ASP A 124 -9.54 16.92 18.21
C ASP A 124 -10.10 15.73 17.41
N ASP A 125 -9.82 15.63 16.11
CA ASP A 125 -10.35 14.55 15.27
C ASP A 125 -9.46 13.28 15.26
N ARG A 126 -8.30 13.33 15.93
CA ARG A 126 -7.37 12.21 16.08
C ARG A 126 -7.23 11.78 17.54
N LEU A 127 -6.81 10.53 17.75
CA LEU A 127 -6.32 10.08 19.05
C LEU A 127 -5.20 11.00 19.54
N SER A 128 -5.13 11.22 20.86
CA SER A 128 -4.00 11.94 21.45
C SER A 128 -2.68 11.19 21.19
N GLU A 129 -1.55 11.89 21.26
CA GLU A 129 -0.23 11.28 21.05
C GLU A 129 0.00 10.10 22.00
N LYS A 130 -0.37 10.28 23.28
CA LYS A 130 -0.27 9.22 24.29
C LYS A 130 -1.15 8.01 23.98
N GLU A 131 -2.43 8.22 23.68
CA GLU A 131 -3.34 7.11 23.30
C GLU A 131 -2.84 6.38 22.06
N THR A 132 -2.28 7.12 21.11
CA THR A 132 -1.72 6.56 19.87
C THR A 132 -0.48 5.72 20.15
N GLU A 133 0.45 6.19 20.99
CA GLU A 133 1.63 5.44 21.41
C GLU A 133 1.26 4.15 22.15
N ASP A 134 0.33 4.26 23.11
CA ASP A 134 -0.18 3.12 23.87
C ASP A 134 -0.85 2.10 22.93
N LEU A 135 -1.66 2.57 21.97
CA LEU A 135 -2.31 1.71 20.97
C LEU A 135 -1.27 1.00 20.09
N MET A 136 -0.26 1.71 19.59
CA MET A 136 0.80 1.12 18.77
C MET A 136 1.60 0.06 19.55
N ALA A 137 1.92 0.31 20.83
CA ALA A 137 2.60 -0.66 21.67
C ALA A 137 1.75 -1.94 21.85
N TRP A 138 0.45 -1.76 22.10
CA TRP A 138 -0.48 -2.88 22.19
C TRP A 138 -0.62 -3.65 20.87
N MET A 139 -0.73 -2.96 19.74
CA MET A 139 -0.80 -3.59 18.41
C MET A 139 0.45 -4.42 18.09
N ARG A 140 1.66 -3.92 18.44
CA ARG A 140 2.91 -4.68 18.27
C ARG A 140 2.87 -5.99 19.06
N ASN A 141 2.38 -5.94 20.30
CA ASN A 141 2.25 -7.14 21.13
C ASN A 141 1.19 -8.12 20.59
N ALA A 142 0.03 -7.61 20.15
CA ALA A 142 -1.05 -8.44 19.61
C ALA A 142 -0.68 -9.11 18.27
N LEU A 143 0.00 -8.39 17.39
CA LEU A 143 0.41 -8.89 16.07
C LEU A 143 1.70 -9.72 16.13
N GLY A 144 2.54 -9.50 17.14
CA GLY A 144 3.75 -10.28 17.40
C GLY A 144 4.73 -10.23 16.22
N SER A 145 5.26 -11.38 15.84
CA SER A 145 6.24 -11.52 14.75
C SER A 145 5.70 -11.21 13.34
N ARG A 146 4.39 -11.00 13.20
CA ARG A 146 3.77 -10.75 11.88
C ARG A 146 4.03 -9.35 11.36
N VAL A 147 4.37 -8.41 12.22
CA VAL A 147 4.76 -7.05 11.86
C VAL A 147 6.16 -6.75 12.38
N THR A 148 6.97 -6.07 11.57
CA THR A 148 8.26 -5.57 12.02
C THR A 148 8.11 -4.27 12.79
N ASN A 149 7.17 -3.43 12.37
CA ASN A 149 6.89 -2.18 13.05
C ASN A 149 5.42 -1.77 12.91
N VAL A 150 4.97 -0.92 13.83
CA VAL A 150 3.68 -0.22 13.76
C VAL A 150 4.00 1.27 13.82
N LYS A 151 3.46 2.06 12.88
CA LYS A 151 3.70 3.51 12.79
C LYS A 151 2.39 4.26 12.57
N VAL A 152 2.39 5.55 12.89
CA VAL A 152 1.32 6.47 12.51
C VAL A 152 1.54 6.93 11.08
N THR A 153 0.45 7.07 10.32
CA THR A 153 0.45 7.75 9.03
C THR A 153 -0.65 8.80 8.98
N LEU A 154 -0.30 9.99 8.49
CA LEU A 154 -1.22 11.11 8.25
C LEU A 154 -1.68 11.18 6.79
N ARG A 155 -1.25 10.20 5.99
CA ARG A 155 -1.45 10.16 4.55
C ARG A 155 -2.78 9.53 4.13
N LEU A 156 -3.43 8.83 5.05
CA LEU A 156 -4.71 8.16 4.85
C LEU A 156 -5.85 8.98 5.41
N ASP A 157 -6.96 9.07 4.69
CA ASP A 157 -8.21 9.72 5.08
C ASP A 157 -9.30 8.66 5.28
N THR A 158 -9.70 7.94 4.22
CA THR A 158 -10.76 6.93 4.23
C THR A 158 -10.33 5.59 4.80
N HIS A 159 -9.04 5.24 4.77
CA HIS A 159 -8.56 3.93 5.22
C HIS A 159 -8.09 3.95 6.68
N PRO A 160 -8.37 2.87 7.46
CA PRO A 160 -7.90 2.77 8.85
C PRO A 160 -6.40 2.49 8.95
N ALA A 161 -5.85 1.73 8.00
CA ALA A 161 -4.46 1.33 8.01
C ALA A 161 -4.01 0.89 6.61
N MET A 162 -2.69 0.80 6.42
CA MET A 162 -2.05 0.18 5.26
C MET A 162 -0.79 -0.59 5.67
N ILE A 163 -0.35 -1.51 4.83
CA ILE A 163 0.93 -2.21 5.00
C ILE A 163 1.95 -1.61 4.05
N THR A 164 3.15 -1.33 4.56
CA THR A 164 4.29 -0.92 3.74
C THR A 164 5.46 -1.88 3.87
N VAL A 165 6.14 -2.09 2.75
CA VAL A 165 7.31 -2.96 2.55
C VAL A 165 8.24 -2.22 1.61
N LEU A 166 9.54 -2.20 1.90
CA LEU A 166 10.53 -1.41 1.16
C LEU A 166 10.52 -1.70 -0.35
N GLU A 167 10.46 -2.97 -0.73
CA GLU A 167 10.39 -3.42 -2.13
C GLU A 167 9.07 -4.17 -2.40
N MET A 168 7.94 -3.47 -2.26
CA MET A 168 6.60 -4.06 -2.38
C MET A 168 6.39 -4.87 -3.67
N GLY A 169 6.80 -4.34 -4.83
CA GLY A 169 6.62 -5.04 -6.10
C GLY A 169 7.46 -6.30 -6.22
N ALA A 170 8.69 -6.29 -5.71
CA ALA A 170 9.54 -7.49 -5.64
C ALA A 170 8.95 -8.52 -4.68
N ALA A 171 8.43 -8.08 -3.53
CA ALA A 171 7.76 -8.92 -2.55
C ALA A 171 6.51 -9.61 -3.14
N ARG A 172 5.64 -8.88 -3.86
CA ARG A 172 4.48 -9.44 -4.55
C ARG A 172 4.88 -10.46 -5.61
N HIS A 173 5.89 -10.15 -6.42
CA HIS A 173 6.40 -11.08 -7.43
C HIS A 173 6.97 -12.34 -6.79
N PHE A 174 7.76 -12.18 -5.73
CA PHE A 174 8.33 -13.29 -4.97
C PHE A 174 7.25 -14.21 -4.41
N LEU A 175 6.21 -13.67 -3.76
CA LEU A 175 5.09 -14.46 -3.23
C LEU A 175 4.35 -15.25 -4.32
N ARG A 176 4.22 -14.67 -5.52
CA ARG A 176 3.60 -15.34 -6.66
C ARG A 176 4.45 -16.49 -7.21
N MET A 177 5.77 -16.33 -7.20
CA MET A 177 6.71 -17.33 -7.73
C MET A 177 7.05 -18.43 -6.72
N GLN A 178 7.17 -18.08 -5.45
CA GLN A 178 7.48 -18.98 -4.36
C GLN A 178 6.23 -19.24 -3.54
N GLN A 179 5.55 -20.36 -3.83
CA GLN A 179 4.58 -20.97 -2.92
C GLN A 179 5.24 -21.58 -1.65
N LEU A 180 6.49 -21.20 -1.35
CA LEU A 180 7.40 -21.96 -0.48
C LEU A 180 7.49 -21.46 0.96
N ALA A 181 7.02 -20.26 1.27
CA ALA A 181 6.95 -19.83 2.67
C ALA A 181 5.76 -20.54 3.34
N LYS A 182 6.06 -21.59 4.11
CA LYS A 182 5.04 -22.51 4.63
C LYS A 182 4.34 -21.94 5.85
N THR A 183 5.01 -21.09 6.63
CA THR A 183 4.42 -20.45 7.81
C THR A 183 4.27 -18.94 7.67
N GLN A 184 3.41 -18.37 8.53
CA GLN A 184 3.18 -16.93 8.57
C GLN A 184 4.41 -16.18 9.09
N GLU A 185 5.18 -16.78 10.00
CA GLU A 185 6.41 -16.18 10.54
C GLU A 185 7.51 -16.08 9.49
N GLU A 186 7.72 -17.13 8.69
CA GLU A 186 8.69 -17.11 7.59
C GLU A 186 8.34 -16.00 6.59
N ARG A 187 7.05 -15.86 6.25
CA ARG A 187 6.57 -14.76 5.39
C ARG A 187 6.84 -13.40 6.00
N ALA A 188 6.56 -13.21 7.28
CA ALA A 188 6.78 -11.92 7.94
C ALA A 188 8.26 -11.55 8.02
N GLN A 189 9.15 -12.53 8.24
CA GLN A 189 10.60 -12.30 8.23
C GLN A 189 11.12 -11.91 6.83
N LEU A 190 10.54 -12.50 5.78
CA LEU A 190 10.86 -12.18 4.39
C LEU A 190 10.33 -10.80 3.96
N LEU A 191 9.08 -10.50 4.32
CA LEU A 191 8.39 -9.27 3.89
C LEU A 191 8.74 -8.06 4.75
N GLN A 192 9.09 -8.27 6.03
CA GLN A 192 9.30 -7.23 7.04
C GLN A 192 8.23 -6.13 7.04
N PRO A 193 6.93 -6.49 7.14
CA PRO A 193 5.85 -5.53 6.92
C PRO A 193 5.77 -4.53 8.07
N THR A 194 5.56 -3.26 7.71
CA THR A 194 5.21 -2.19 8.66
C THR A 194 3.72 -1.90 8.54
N LEU A 195 3.00 -1.96 9.66
CA LEU A 195 1.60 -1.52 9.73
C LEU A 195 1.56 -0.02 10.01
N GLU A 196 1.01 0.74 9.07
CA GLU A 196 0.78 2.18 9.23
C GLU A 196 -0.69 2.45 9.55
N ILE A 197 -0.97 3.09 10.68
CA ILE A 197 -2.34 3.35 11.16
C ILE A 197 -2.74 4.82 11.01
N ASN A 198 -4.01 5.05 10.69
CA ASN A 198 -4.62 6.37 10.61
C ASN A 198 -5.32 6.71 11.94
N PRO A 199 -4.75 7.58 12.79
CA PRO A 199 -5.30 7.89 14.12
C PRO A 199 -6.61 8.69 14.05
N ARG A 200 -6.97 9.23 12.87
CA ARG A 200 -8.25 9.93 12.63
C ARG A 200 -9.39 8.98 12.32
N HIS A 201 -9.09 7.78 11.83
CA HIS A 201 -10.12 6.87 11.35
C HIS A 201 -10.96 6.35 12.53
N THR A 202 -12.29 6.42 12.39
CA THR A 202 -13.24 6.01 13.44
C THR A 202 -13.00 4.60 13.96
N LEU A 203 -12.64 3.66 13.08
CA LEU A 203 -12.32 2.28 13.47
C LEU A 203 -11.09 2.19 14.37
N ILE A 204 -10.06 3.02 14.14
CA ILE A 204 -8.86 3.07 14.97
C ILE A 204 -9.16 3.72 16.33
N LYS A 205 -9.96 4.80 16.33
CA LYS A 205 -10.46 5.42 17.57
C LYS A 205 -11.27 4.42 18.42
N LYS A 206 -12.16 3.66 17.78
CA LYS A 206 -12.96 2.61 18.44
C LYS A 206 -12.12 1.45 18.94
N LEU A 207 -11.12 1.01 18.18
CA LEU A 207 -10.20 -0.03 18.62
C LEU A 207 -9.45 0.37 19.90
N SER A 208 -9.02 1.63 19.99
CA SER A 208 -8.40 2.18 21.21
C SER A 208 -9.30 2.03 22.44
N GLN A 209 -10.58 2.34 22.30
CA GLN A 209 -11.59 2.21 23.37
C GLN A 209 -11.91 0.74 23.70
N LEU A 210 -12.02 -0.11 22.67
CA LEU A 210 -12.35 -1.53 22.83
C LEU A 210 -11.24 -2.30 23.56
N ARG A 211 -9.97 -1.89 23.39
CA ARG A 211 -8.84 -2.52 24.09
C ARG A 211 -9.04 -2.58 25.61
N GLU A 212 -9.68 -1.56 26.18
CA GLU A 212 -9.89 -1.45 27.63
C GLU A 212 -11.23 -2.05 28.07
N SER A 213 -12.27 -1.89 27.25
CA SER A 213 -13.63 -2.31 27.59
C SER A 213 -13.97 -3.75 27.19
N GLU A 214 -13.45 -4.23 26.06
CA GLU A 214 -13.71 -5.56 25.49
C GLU A 214 -12.45 -6.14 24.81
N PRO A 215 -11.44 -6.58 25.58
CA PRO A 215 -10.14 -7.00 25.03
C PRO A 215 -10.21 -8.09 23.96
N ASP A 216 -11.12 -9.07 24.12
CA ASP A 216 -11.29 -10.16 23.15
C ASP A 216 -11.83 -9.65 21.81
N LEU A 217 -12.76 -8.68 21.83
CA LEU A 217 -13.29 -8.07 20.62
C LEU A 217 -12.23 -7.18 19.96
N ALA A 218 -11.45 -6.45 20.76
CA ALA A 218 -10.33 -5.65 20.27
C ALA A 218 -9.30 -6.51 19.54
N LEU A 219 -8.95 -7.69 20.09
CA LEU A 219 -8.05 -8.65 19.46
C LEU A 219 -8.59 -9.12 18.10
N LEU A 220 -9.85 -9.53 18.01
CA LEU A 220 -10.46 -9.91 16.73
C LEU A 220 -10.48 -8.75 15.71
N LEU A 221 -10.69 -7.52 16.19
CA LEU A 221 -10.74 -6.35 15.33
C LEU A 221 -9.36 -5.98 14.77
N ILE A 222 -8.29 -6.00 15.58
CA ILE A 222 -6.93 -5.71 15.07
C ILE A 222 -6.47 -6.78 14.08
N GLU A 223 -6.79 -8.06 14.33
CA GLU A 223 -6.55 -9.15 13.39
C GLU A 223 -7.20 -8.86 12.03
N GLN A 224 -8.47 -8.43 12.04
CA GLN A 224 -9.20 -8.12 10.81
C GLN A 224 -8.66 -6.89 10.10
N ILE A 225 -8.28 -5.83 10.84
CA ILE A 225 -7.67 -4.61 10.26
C ILE A 225 -6.34 -4.95 9.59
N TYR A 226 -5.49 -5.73 10.26
CA TYR A 226 -4.21 -6.18 9.71
C TYR A 226 -4.40 -7.00 8.43
N GLU A 227 -5.30 -7.99 8.45
CA GLU A 227 -5.54 -8.85 7.29
C GLU A 227 -6.12 -8.04 6.12
N ASN A 228 -7.06 -7.12 6.37
CA ASN A 228 -7.58 -6.21 5.33
C ASN A 228 -6.45 -5.36 4.70
N ALA A 229 -5.52 -4.87 5.51
CA ALA A 229 -4.39 -4.09 5.04
C ALA A 229 -3.42 -4.96 4.21
N MET A 230 -3.18 -6.21 4.60
CA MET A 230 -2.38 -7.18 3.85
C MET A 230 -3.03 -7.57 2.50
N ILE A 231 -4.36 -7.73 2.47
CA ILE A 231 -5.11 -7.99 1.22
C ILE A 231 -4.97 -6.80 0.28
N THR A 232 -5.17 -5.59 0.81
CA THR A 232 -5.06 -4.35 0.02
C THR A 232 -3.63 -4.14 -0.49
N ALA A 233 -2.63 -4.59 0.27
CA ALA A 233 -1.23 -4.60 -0.14
C ALA A 233 -0.90 -5.64 -1.22
N GLY A 234 -1.82 -6.56 -1.54
CA GLY A 234 -1.57 -7.66 -2.46
C GLY A 234 -0.57 -8.69 -1.92
N LEU A 235 -0.46 -8.79 -0.59
CA LEU A 235 0.50 -9.67 0.11
C LEU A 235 -0.15 -10.92 0.71
N VAL A 236 -1.43 -11.15 0.46
CA VAL A 236 -2.16 -12.36 0.87
C VAL A 236 -2.25 -13.33 -0.30
N ASP A 237 -1.98 -14.61 -0.02
CA ASP A 237 -2.07 -15.68 -1.03
C ASP A 237 -3.46 -16.33 -1.04
N ASP A 238 -3.90 -16.85 0.12
CA ASP A 238 -5.24 -17.39 0.30
C ASP A 238 -6.01 -16.61 1.40
N PRO A 239 -7.05 -15.84 1.04
CA PRO A 239 -7.86 -15.11 2.01
C PRO A 239 -8.92 -15.98 2.70
N ARG A 240 -9.17 -17.23 2.27
CA ARG A 240 -10.25 -18.08 2.82
C ARG A 240 -10.13 -18.36 4.33
N PRO A 241 -8.93 -18.58 4.91
CA PRO A 241 -8.80 -18.78 6.35
C PRO A 241 -9.28 -17.60 7.20
N MET A 242 -9.33 -16.38 6.63
CA MET A 242 -9.86 -15.19 7.32
C MET A 242 -11.37 -15.27 7.55
N VAL A 243 -12.12 -15.97 6.68
CA VAL A 243 -13.61 -15.96 6.70
C VAL A 243 -14.17 -16.43 8.04
N GLY A 244 -13.59 -17.47 8.64
CA GLY A 244 -14.02 -17.96 9.95
C GLY A 244 -13.82 -16.92 11.06
N ARG A 245 -12.69 -16.21 11.05
CA ARG A 245 -12.40 -15.14 12.01
C ARG A 245 -13.31 -13.94 11.80
N LEU A 246 -13.56 -13.56 10.54
CA LEU A 246 -14.47 -12.49 10.18
C LEU A 246 -15.90 -12.79 10.68
N ASN A 247 -16.41 -14.00 10.46
CA ASN A 247 -17.73 -14.40 10.95
C ASN A 247 -17.81 -14.31 12.48
N ASN A 248 -16.77 -14.78 13.20
CA ASN A 248 -16.72 -14.67 14.66
C ASN A 248 -16.68 -13.20 15.14
N LEU A 249 -15.89 -12.35 14.47
CA LEU A 249 -15.85 -10.91 14.74
C LEU A 249 -17.23 -10.28 14.55
N LEU A 250 -17.92 -10.61 13.45
CA LEU A 250 -19.27 -10.07 13.16
C LEU A 250 -20.29 -10.51 14.22
N VAL A 251 -20.29 -11.78 14.62
CA VAL A 251 -21.17 -12.28 15.69
C VAL A 251 -20.93 -11.50 16.98
N LYS A 252 -19.67 -11.43 17.45
CA LYS A 252 -19.33 -10.72 18.69
C LYS A 252 -19.63 -9.23 18.64
N ALA A 253 -19.39 -8.58 17.50
CA ALA A 253 -19.72 -7.16 17.33
C ALA A 253 -21.24 -6.92 17.37
N LEU A 254 -22.05 -7.91 16.98
CA LEU A 254 -23.51 -7.83 16.98
C LEU A 254 -24.18 -8.35 18.27
N GLU A 255 -23.44 -8.93 19.23
CA GLU A 255 -24.01 -9.43 20.50
C GLU A 255 -24.65 -8.32 21.36
N ARG A 256 -24.33 -7.05 21.09
CA ARG A 256 -24.86 -5.87 21.80
C ARG A 256 -25.98 -5.16 21.03
N HIS A 257 -26.47 -5.75 19.95
CA HIS A 257 -27.58 -5.27 19.13
C HIS A 257 -28.77 -6.23 19.20
#